data_AF-K9WTK9-F1
#
_entry.id   AF-K9WTK9-F1
#
_cell.length_a   1.000
_cell.length_b   1.000
_cell.length_c   1.000
_cell.angle_alpha   90.00
_cell.angle_beta   90.00
_cell.angle_gamma   90.00
#
_symmetry.space_group_name_H-M   'P 1'
#
loop_
_entity.id
_entity.type
_entity.pdbx_description
1 polymer ?
#
loop_
_entity_poly.entity_id
_entity_poly.type
_entity_poly.pdbx_seq_one_letter_code
_entity_poly.pdbx_strand_id
1 'polypeptide(L)'
;MKLSKVDLSSLLAIAHSDGHLQLLLDRGDELELMEIPAPVQAYEGLQNLNEMIAESAALPAVEEPIAMLPVSSSMAYAVGYNSDEQILQVEFQSGAVYQYSEVDAQTWEDLHSADSIGRFFNQEIKGIFDCERVDNSD
;
A
#
# COMPACT_ATOMS: atom_id res chain seq x y z
N MET A 1 26.67 27.35 5.30
CA MET A 1 25.63 26.97 4.31
C MET A 1 24.34 27.64 4.72
N LYS A 2 23.67 28.38 3.83
CA LYS A 2 22.42 29.07 4.12
C LYS A 2 21.28 28.30 3.44
N LEU A 3 20.34 27.82 4.22
CA LEU A 3 19.15 27.14 3.71
C LEU A 3 18.08 28.19 3.40
N SER A 4 17.44 28.06 2.24
CA SER A 4 16.32 28.92 1.82
C SER A 4 15.16 28.02 1.43
N LYS A 5 13.96 28.34 1.94
CA LYS A 5 12.74 27.65 1.54
C LYS A 5 12.43 28.05 0.09
N VAL A 6 12.17 27.07 -0.75
CA VAL A 6 11.68 27.26 -2.12
C VAL A 6 10.22 26.84 -2.14
N ASP A 7 9.36 27.68 -2.69
CA ASP A 7 7.94 27.37 -2.92
C ASP A 7 7.79 26.85 -4.35
N LEU A 8 7.26 25.63 -4.48
CA LEU A 8 7.07 24.93 -5.75
C LEU A 8 5.59 24.61 -6.01
N SER A 9 4.67 25.23 -5.27
CA SER A 9 3.23 24.94 -5.35
C SER A 9 2.61 25.15 -6.75
N SER A 10 3.19 26.01 -7.57
CA SER A 10 2.74 26.25 -8.95
C SER A 10 3.43 25.38 -10.01
N LEU A 11 4.35 24.49 -9.63
CA LEU A 11 5.09 23.66 -10.59
C LEU A 11 4.35 22.33 -10.83
N LEU A 12 4.01 22.06 -12.10
CA LEU A 12 3.27 20.86 -12.51
C LEU A 12 4.18 19.76 -13.05
N ALA A 13 5.20 20.11 -13.84
CA ALA A 13 6.10 19.14 -14.47
C ALA A 13 7.49 19.71 -14.72
N ILE A 14 8.48 18.82 -14.79
CA ILE A 14 9.87 19.13 -15.13
C ILE A 14 10.33 18.17 -16.21
N ALA A 15 11.00 18.68 -17.23
CA ALA A 15 11.69 17.90 -18.27
C ALA A 15 13.08 18.47 -18.56
N HIS A 16 13.91 17.73 -19.29
CA HIS A 16 15.21 18.19 -19.76
C HIS A 16 15.39 17.89 -21.25
N SER A 17 15.75 18.90 -22.02
CA SER A 17 16.07 18.78 -23.44
C SER A 17 17.08 19.85 -23.84
N ASP A 18 18.01 19.51 -24.73
CA ASP A 18 18.95 20.46 -25.34
C ASP A 18 19.69 21.37 -24.34
N GLY A 19 20.07 20.82 -23.17
CA GLY A 19 20.80 21.55 -22.13
C GLY A 19 19.94 22.56 -21.34
N HIS A 20 18.62 22.46 -21.44
CA HIS A 20 17.67 23.27 -20.71
C HIS A 20 16.75 22.38 -19.87
N LEU A 21 16.46 22.81 -18.64
CA LEU A 21 15.32 22.31 -17.90
C LEU A 21 14.08 23.07 -18.35
N GLN A 22 13.02 22.33 -18.63
CA GLN A 22 11.70 22.82 -18.96
C GLN A 22 10.80 22.66 -17.75
N LEU A 23 10.21 23.76 -17.28
CA LEU A 23 9.33 23.82 -16.11
C LEU A 23 7.93 24.20 -16.59
N LEU A 24 6.95 23.34 -16.34
CA LEU A 24 5.55 23.62 -16.63
C LEU A 24 4.88 24.18 -15.37
N LEU A 25 4.42 25.41 -15.43
CA LEU A 25 3.82 26.12 -14.31
C LEU A 25 2.31 26.32 -14.50
N ASP A 26 1.57 26.20 -13.41
CA ASP A 26 0.15 26.56 -13.34
C ASP A 26 0.00 28.03 -12.91
N ARG A 27 -0.66 28.84 -13.76
CA ARG A 27 -1.02 30.24 -13.46
C ARG A 27 -2.51 30.41 -13.15
N GLY A 28 -3.25 29.32 -12.99
CA GLY A 28 -4.70 29.28 -12.76
C GLY A 28 -5.49 29.25 -14.05
N ASP A 29 -5.29 30.25 -14.93
CA ASP A 29 -6.04 30.37 -16.19
C ASP A 29 -5.27 29.84 -17.42
N GLU A 30 -3.95 29.64 -17.28
CA GLU A 30 -3.09 29.13 -18.34
C GLU A 30 -1.89 28.35 -17.78
N LEU A 31 -1.29 27.54 -18.65
CA LEU A 31 -0.04 26.84 -18.38
C LEU A 31 1.12 27.61 -19.00
N GLU A 32 2.13 27.91 -18.21
CA GLU A 32 3.34 28.59 -18.65
C GLU A 32 4.50 27.61 -18.72
N LEU A 33 5.16 27.52 -19.87
CA LEU A 33 6.41 26.76 -20.01
C LEU A 33 7.61 27.70 -19.86
N MET A 34 8.46 27.43 -18.88
CA MET A 34 9.69 28.18 -18.63
C MET A 34 10.90 27.31 -18.92
N GLU A 35 11.89 27.87 -19.61
CA GLU A 35 13.15 27.19 -19.92
C GLU A 35 14.32 27.83 -19.17
N ILE A 36 15.09 27.01 -18.46
CA ILE A 36 16.29 27.45 -17.75
C ILE A 36 17.51 26.63 -18.21
N PRO A 37 18.64 27.27 -18.58
CA PRO A 37 19.86 26.54 -18.92
C PRO A 37 20.34 25.73 -17.72
N ALA A 38 20.47 24.42 -17.90
CA ALA A 38 20.84 23.52 -16.82
C ALA A 38 21.49 22.24 -17.37
N PRO A 39 22.56 21.75 -16.72
CA PRO A 39 23.16 20.47 -17.10
C PRO A 39 22.19 19.31 -16.83
N VAL A 40 22.31 18.22 -17.59
CA VAL A 40 21.43 17.03 -17.44
C VAL A 40 21.48 16.44 -16.02
N GLN A 41 22.61 16.55 -15.33
CA GLN A 41 22.77 16.10 -13.95
C GLN A 41 21.83 16.83 -12.97
N ALA A 42 21.39 18.05 -13.29
CA ALA A 42 20.39 18.76 -12.48
C ALA A 42 19.02 18.06 -12.56
N TYR A 43 18.62 17.59 -13.75
CA TYR A 43 17.41 16.81 -13.93
C TYR A 43 17.49 15.45 -13.23
N GLU A 44 18.61 14.73 -13.41
CA GLU A 44 18.85 13.45 -12.73
C GLU A 44 18.80 13.61 -11.20
N GLY A 45 19.40 14.68 -10.67
CA GLY A 45 19.33 14.99 -9.25
C GLY A 45 17.90 15.23 -8.76
N LEU A 46 17.06 15.92 -9.54
CA LEU A 46 15.65 16.12 -9.23
C LEU A 46 14.85 14.82 -9.30
N GLN A 47 15.15 13.93 -10.26
CA GLN A 47 14.53 12.60 -10.32
C GLN A 47 14.90 11.76 -9.09
N ASN A 48 16.17 11.72 -8.70
CA ASN A 48 16.62 11.02 -7.49
C ASN A 48 15.96 11.60 -6.22
N LEU A 49 15.80 12.92 -6.14
CA LEU A 49 15.07 13.54 -5.03
C LEU A 49 13.59 13.15 -5.03
N ASN A 50 12.97 13.11 -6.21
CA ASN A 50 11.59 12.64 -6.34
C ASN A 50 11.48 11.17 -5.92
N GLU A 51 12.43 10.32 -6.28
CA GLU A 51 12.48 8.92 -5.83
C GLU A 51 12.69 8.82 -4.33
N MET A 52 13.62 9.55 -3.71
CA MET A 52 13.81 9.53 -2.25
C MET A 52 12.57 10.01 -1.50
N ILE A 53 11.90 11.04 -2.01
CA ILE A 53 10.65 11.52 -1.44
C ILE A 53 9.53 10.52 -1.73
N ALA A 54 9.46 9.92 -2.91
CA ALA A 54 8.46 8.92 -3.28
C ALA A 54 8.72 7.55 -2.63
N GLU A 55 9.91 7.23 -2.18
CA GLU A 55 10.18 6.08 -1.31
C GLU A 55 9.78 6.41 0.14
N SER A 56 9.83 7.69 0.52
CA SER A 56 9.36 8.18 1.83
C SER A 56 7.87 8.58 1.85
N ALA A 57 7.25 8.77 0.68
CA ALA A 57 5.88 9.25 0.43
C ALA A 57 5.08 8.28 -0.46
N ALA A 58 5.69 7.19 -0.92
CA ALA A 58 5.09 5.88 -0.76
C ALA A 58 4.85 5.77 0.74
N LEU A 59 3.70 6.31 1.14
CA LEU A 59 2.96 5.71 2.22
C LEU A 59 3.18 4.19 2.02
N PRO A 60 3.64 3.40 3.02
CA PRO A 60 3.18 2.03 3.00
C PRO A 60 1.69 2.17 2.73
N ALA A 61 1.14 1.48 1.72
CA ALA A 61 -0.30 1.41 1.55
C ALA A 61 -0.84 1.39 2.97
N VAL A 62 -1.55 2.44 3.39
CA VAL A 62 -2.00 2.50 4.78
C VAL A 62 -2.87 1.27 4.81
N GLU A 63 -2.34 0.15 5.32
CA GLU A 63 -2.87 -1.18 5.05
C GLU A 63 -4.27 -1.07 5.59
N GLU A 64 -5.25 -0.94 4.68
CA GLU A 64 -6.60 -0.71 5.12
C GLU A 64 -6.91 -1.94 5.94
N PRO A 65 -7.28 -1.77 7.23
CA PRO A 65 -7.41 -2.90 8.11
C PRO A 65 -8.36 -3.88 7.44
N ILE A 66 -7.91 -5.13 7.28
CA ILE A 66 -8.65 -6.14 6.53
C ILE A 66 -10.08 -6.17 7.05
N ALA A 67 -11.04 -5.89 6.16
CA ALA A 67 -12.44 -5.80 6.55
C ALA A 67 -12.93 -7.15 7.08
N MET A 68 -13.22 -7.20 8.39
CA MET A 68 -13.62 -8.43 9.07
C MET A 68 -15.12 -8.66 8.98
N LEU A 69 -15.51 -9.87 8.57
CA LEU A 69 -16.89 -10.34 8.50
C LEU A 69 -17.16 -11.30 9.66
N PRO A 70 -18.12 -11.00 10.57
CA PRO A 70 -18.52 -11.92 11.63
C PRO A 70 -19.06 -13.23 11.08
N VAL A 71 -18.73 -14.35 11.71
CA VAL A 71 -19.16 -15.68 11.28
C VAL A 71 -19.75 -16.49 12.44
N SER A 72 -20.72 -17.36 12.12
CA SER A 72 -21.28 -18.31 13.08
C SER A 72 -20.39 -19.55 13.18
N SER A 73 -19.31 -19.46 13.95
CA SER A 73 -18.37 -20.56 14.18
C SER A 73 -17.97 -20.67 15.65
N SER A 74 -17.75 -21.90 16.13
CA SER A 74 -17.17 -22.14 17.46
C SER A 74 -15.67 -21.86 17.49
N MET A 75 -15.02 -21.76 16.33
CA MET A 75 -13.59 -21.50 16.20
C MET A 75 -13.31 -20.00 16.00
N ALA A 76 -13.97 -19.39 15.02
CA ALA A 76 -13.74 -18.01 14.59
C ALA A 76 -14.91 -17.11 15.02
N TYR A 77 -14.57 -15.91 15.47
CA TYR A 77 -15.50 -14.81 15.68
C TYR A 77 -15.76 -14.07 14.36
N ALA A 78 -14.69 -13.73 13.65
CA ALA A 78 -14.74 -13.06 12.36
C ALA A 78 -13.59 -13.53 11.46
N VAL A 79 -13.79 -13.40 10.15
CA VAL A 79 -12.77 -13.66 9.12
C VAL A 79 -12.77 -12.53 8.11
N GLY A 80 -11.62 -12.19 7.55
CA GLY A 80 -11.47 -11.17 6.53
C GLY A 80 -10.42 -11.59 5.51
N TYR A 81 -10.50 -11.04 4.31
CA TYR A 81 -9.59 -11.39 3.23
C TYR A 81 -9.20 -10.16 2.41
N ASN A 82 -7.90 -10.00 2.18
CA ASN A 82 -7.35 -9.03 1.25
C ASN A 82 -6.91 -9.77 -0.02
N SER A 83 -7.58 -9.52 -1.15
CA SER A 83 -7.26 -10.16 -2.43
C SER A 83 -5.99 -9.61 -3.08
N ASP A 84 -5.65 -8.35 -2.81
CA ASP A 84 -4.49 -7.69 -3.41
C ASP A 84 -3.20 -8.23 -2.78
N GLU A 85 -3.24 -8.55 -1.48
CA GLU A 85 -2.12 -9.10 -0.71
C GLU A 85 -2.20 -10.62 -0.52
N GLN A 86 -3.33 -11.24 -0.87
CA GLN A 86 -3.62 -12.66 -0.64
C GLN A 86 -3.49 -13.06 0.84
N ILE A 87 -4.00 -12.20 1.73
CA ILE A 87 -3.95 -12.39 3.18
C ILE A 87 -5.33 -12.74 3.71
N LEU A 88 -5.44 -13.88 4.39
CA LEU A 88 -6.59 -14.25 5.19
C LEU A 88 -6.35 -13.86 6.65
N GLN A 89 -7.23 -13.05 7.22
CA GLN A 89 -7.24 -12.74 8.64
C GLN A 89 -8.32 -13.54 9.36
N VAL A 90 -7.97 -14.14 10.49
CA VAL A 90 -8.88 -14.91 11.34
C VAL A 90 -8.82 -14.36 12.76
N GLU A 91 -9.96 -13.88 13.26
CA GLU A 91 -10.16 -13.59 14.67
C GLU A 91 -10.81 -14.82 15.33
N PHE A 92 -10.08 -15.47 16.22
CA PHE A 92 -10.57 -16.61 16.97
C PHE A 92 -11.51 -16.16 18.10
N GLN A 93 -12.40 -17.05 18.55
CA GLN A 93 -13.29 -16.75 19.69
C GLN A 93 -12.55 -16.45 21.00
N SER A 94 -11.25 -16.77 21.09
CA SER A 94 -10.38 -16.36 22.19
C SER A 94 -9.95 -14.88 22.14
N GLY A 95 -10.27 -14.16 21.06
CA GLY A 95 -9.81 -12.81 20.77
C GLY A 95 -8.42 -12.75 20.13
N ALA A 96 -7.77 -13.90 19.88
CA ALA A 96 -6.50 -13.90 19.17
C ALA A 96 -6.75 -13.67 17.67
N VAL A 97 -5.95 -12.80 17.05
CA VAL A 97 -6.02 -12.49 15.62
C VAL A 97 -4.77 -13.01 14.94
N TYR A 98 -4.94 -13.73 13.83
CA TYR A 98 -3.85 -14.22 13.01
C TYR A 98 -4.08 -13.85 11.55
N GLN A 99 -2.99 -13.55 10.85
CA GLN A 99 -2.97 -13.41 9.40
C GLN A 99 -2.25 -14.62 8.79
N TYR A 100 -2.80 -15.11 7.69
CA TYR A 100 -2.28 -16.22 6.88
C TYR A 100 -1.97 -15.67 5.49
N SER A 101 -0.70 -15.75 5.09
CA SER A 101 -0.22 -15.22 3.82
C SER A 101 -0.37 -16.23 2.68
N GLU A 102 -0.37 -15.74 1.44
CA GLU A 102 -0.45 -16.56 0.21
C GLU A 102 -1.73 -17.40 0.08
N VAL A 103 -2.79 -17.03 0.79
CA VAL A 103 -4.11 -17.67 0.66
C VAL A 103 -4.77 -17.16 -0.60
N ASP A 104 -5.01 -18.01 -1.58
CA ASP A 104 -5.66 -17.61 -2.82
C ASP A 104 -7.18 -17.35 -2.65
N ALA A 105 -7.75 -16.66 -3.63
CA ALA A 105 -9.16 -16.26 -3.59
C ALA A 105 -10.11 -17.48 -3.56
N GLN A 106 -9.71 -18.60 -4.17
CA GLN A 106 -10.52 -19.82 -4.16
C GLN A 106 -10.59 -20.42 -2.75
N THR A 107 -9.45 -20.50 -2.05
CA THR A 107 -9.38 -20.99 -0.67
C THR A 107 -10.20 -20.11 0.27
N TRP A 108 -10.19 -18.78 0.05
CA TRP A 108 -11.06 -17.85 0.76
C TRP A 108 -12.55 -18.13 0.51
N GLU A 109 -12.96 -18.25 -0.76
CA GLU A 109 -14.36 -18.52 -1.13
C GLU A 109 -14.85 -19.86 -0.54
N ASP A 110 -14.00 -20.88 -0.58
CA ASP A 110 -14.29 -22.21 -0.03
C ASP A 110 -14.40 -22.16 1.51
N LEU A 111 -13.51 -21.43 2.20
CA LEU A 111 -13.60 -21.21 3.64
C LEU A 111 -14.90 -20.48 4.02
N HIS A 112 -15.24 -19.42 3.27
CA HIS A 112 -16.39 -18.56 3.56
C HIS A 112 -17.72 -19.29 3.32
N SER A 113 -17.76 -20.22 2.35
CA SER A 113 -18.95 -21.00 2.00
C SER A 113 -19.03 -22.36 2.70
N ALA A 114 -18.01 -22.77 3.47
CA ALA A 114 -17.97 -24.07 4.12
C ALA A 114 -19.09 -24.26 5.17
N ASP A 115 -19.73 -25.43 5.15
CA ASP A 115 -20.69 -25.86 6.19
C ASP A 115 -20.10 -25.81 7.61
N SER A 116 -18.77 -25.94 7.71
CA SER A 116 -18.03 -25.81 8.96
C SER A 116 -16.68 -25.14 8.71
N ILE A 117 -16.63 -23.83 8.93
CA ILE A 117 -15.42 -22.99 8.86
C ILE A 117 -14.27 -23.64 9.62
N GLY A 118 -14.52 -24.13 10.84
CA GLY A 118 -13.47 -24.73 11.65
C GLY A 118 -12.93 -26.05 11.10
N ARG A 119 -13.77 -26.86 10.45
CA ARG A 119 -13.32 -28.10 9.81
C ARG A 119 -12.46 -27.79 8.59
N PHE A 120 -12.92 -26.90 7.72
CA PHE A 120 -12.18 -26.47 6.53
C PHE A 120 -10.83 -25.87 6.93
N PHE A 121 -10.84 -24.92 7.87
CA PHE A 121 -9.62 -24.28 8.36
C PHE A 121 -8.58 -25.28 8.86
N ASN A 122 -8.98 -26.30 9.63
CA ASN A 122 -8.03 -27.31 10.12
C ASN A 122 -7.49 -28.24 9.03
N GLN A 123 -8.19 -28.38 7.90
CA GLN A 123 -7.80 -29.28 6.80
C GLN A 123 -6.98 -28.56 5.74
N GLU A 124 -7.40 -27.36 5.35
CA GLU A 124 -6.88 -26.68 4.16
C GLU A 124 -6.03 -25.46 4.48
N ILE A 125 -6.04 -24.94 5.72
CA ILE A 125 -5.34 -23.69 6.06
C ILE A 125 -4.28 -23.91 7.14
N LYS A 126 -4.67 -24.54 8.24
CA LYS A 126 -3.83 -24.67 9.44
C LYS A 126 -2.58 -25.50 9.16
N GLY A 127 -1.42 -24.86 9.26
CA GLY A 127 -0.12 -25.51 9.05
C GLY A 127 0.23 -25.72 7.57
N ILE A 128 -0.57 -25.20 6.66
CA ILE A 128 -0.28 -25.15 5.22
C ILE A 128 0.28 -23.78 4.84
N PHE A 129 -0.36 -22.71 5.33
CA PHE A 129 0.09 -21.33 5.10
C PHE A 129 0.93 -20.81 6.26
N ASP A 130 1.91 -19.97 5.92
CA ASP A 130 2.66 -19.18 6.89
C ASP A 130 1.71 -18.19 7.57
N CYS A 131 1.88 -18.07 8.89
CA CYS A 131 1.00 -17.24 9.69
C CYS A 131 1.74 -16.46 10.75
N GLU A 132 1.26 -15.25 11.00
CA GLU A 132 1.70 -14.41 12.09
C GLU A 132 0.53 -13.96 12.96
N ARG A 133 0.84 -13.70 14.23
CA ARG A 133 -0.14 -13.18 15.16
C ARG A 133 -0.13 -11.66 15.07
N VAL A 134 -1.30 -11.07 14.89
CA VAL A 134 -1.48 -9.63 14.91
C VAL A 134 -1.86 -9.21 16.33
N ASP A 135 -0.98 -8.46 16.98
CA ASP A 135 -1.29 -7.85 18.27
C ASP A 135 -1.95 -6.49 18.00
N ASN A 136 -3.27 -6.43 18.15
CA ASN A 136 -3.98 -5.15 18.31
C ASN A 136 -3.55 -4.53 19.65
N SER A 137 -2.41 -3.86 19.66
CA SER A 137 -2.00 -3.02 20.77
C SER A 137 -2.70 -1.66 20.60
N ASP A 138 -3.83 -1.50 21.29
CA ASP A 138 -4.49 -0.21 21.51
C ASP A 138 -3.58 0.82 22.21
#